data_AF-A0A969CZC5-F1
#
_entry.id   AF-A0A969CZC5-F1
#
_cell.length_a   1.000
_cell.length_b   1.000
_cell.length_c   1.000
_cell.angle_alpha   90.00
_cell.angle_beta   90.00
_cell.angle_gamma   90.00
#
_symmetry.space_group_name_H-M   'P 1'
#
loop_
_entity.id
_entity.type
_entity.pdbx_description
1 polymer ?
#
loop_
_entity_poly.entity_id
_entity_poly.type
_entity_poly.pdbx_seq_one_letter_code
_entity_poly.pdbx_strand_id
1 'polypeptide(L)' 'ADGHDPDQTTLADVMTANPDTIAPTATAIEALRRMDDGGYRHLPIVEHGRVVGIVSRRDFHGDEKARLDDESDLWKKIG' A
#
# COMPACT_ATOMS: atom_id res chain seq x y z
N ALA A 1 -6.02 18.69 7.53
CA ALA A 1 -4.73 18.61 8.23
C ALA A 1 -4.95 19.23 9.59
N ASP A 2 -4.73 18.47 10.65
CA ASP A 2 -5.29 18.77 11.99
C ASP A 2 -4.49 19.81 12.78
N GLY A 3 -3.58 20.54 12.12
CA GLY A 3 -2.91 21.72 12.69
C GLY A 3 -1.89 21.42 13.80
N HIS A 4 -1.39 20.19 13.87
CA HIS A 4 -0.39 19.75 14.85
C HIS A 4 0.90 20.58 14.79
N ASP A 5 1.44 20.93 15.96
CA ASP A 5 2.73 21.61 16.12
C ASP A 5 3.88 20.61 15.85
N PRO A 6 4.70 20.81 14.79
CA PRO A 6 5.76 19.88 14.43
C PRO A 6 6.87 19.75 15.49
N ASP A 7 7.04 20.73 16.39
CA ASP A 7 8.08 20.70 17.42
C ASP A 7 7.67 19.90 18.67
N GLN A 8 6.36 19.66 18.85
CA GLN A 8 5.81 18.94 20.00
C GLN A 8 5.15 17.60 19.63
N THR A 9 4.70 17.45 18.39
CA THR A 9 3.98 16.26 17.95
C THR A 9 4.94 15.11 17.70
N THR A 10 4.71 13.97 18.34
CA THR A 10 5.51 12.78 18.12
C THR A 10 5.03 12.02 16.88
N LEU A 11 5.89 11.19 16.30
CA LEU A 11 5.48 10.33 15.18
C LEU A 11 4.32 9.40 15.57
N ALA A 12 4.30 8.93 16.82
CA ALA A 12 3.25 8.04 17.33
C ALA A 12 1.86 8.69 17.31
N ASP A 13 1.79 10.04 17.41
CA ASP A 13 0.53 10.78 17.41
C ASP A 13 -0.12 10.83 16.01
N VAL A 14 0.66 10.64 14.94
CA VAL A 14 0.22 10.86 13.55
C VAL A 14 0.42 9.66 12.63
N MET A 15 1.09 8.59 13.10
CA MET A 15 1.32 7.39 12.30
C MET A 15 0.08 6.49 12.22
N THR A 16 0.00 5.70 11.15
CA THR A 16 -0.87 4.51 11.13
C THR A 16 -0.22 3.41 11.97
N ALA A 17 -0.81 3.09 13.13
CA ALA A 17 -0.34 1.99 13.96
C ALA A 17 -0.61 0.65 13.26
N ASN A 18 0.36 -0.28 13.33
CA ASN A 18 0.30 -1.61 12.72
C ASN A 18 -0.16 -1.57 11.25
N PRO A 19 0.61 -0.92 10.36
CA PRO A 19 0.23 -0.82 8.94
C PRO A 19 0.14 -2.22 8.32
N ASP A 20 -0.69 -2.35 7.28
CA ASP A 20 -0.69 -3.53 6.44
C ASP A 20 0.70 -3.79 5.83
N THR A 21 1.07 -5.06 5.70
CA THR A 21 2.37 -5.49 5.17
C THR A 21 2.21 -6.63 4.19
N ILE A 22 3.25 -6.91 3.40
CA ILE A 22 3.30 -8.11 2.53
C ILE A 22 4.60 -8.88 2.72
N ALA A 23 4.57 -10.17 2.36
CA ALA A 23 5.77 -11.01 2.31
C ALA A 23 6.63 -10.68 1.08
N PRO A 24 7.95 -10.88 1.13
CA PRO A 24 8.84 -10.65 -0.02
C PRO A 24 8.55 -11.58 -1.21
N THR A 25 7.85 -12.70 -0.98
CA THR A 25 7.46 -13.66 -2.03
C THR A 25 6.16 -13.29 -2.75
N ALA A 26 5.48 -12.24 -2.32
CA ALA A 26 4.23 -11.84 -2.93
C ALA A 26 4.43 -11.18 -4.29
N THR A 27 3.40 -11.28 -5.11
CA THR A 27 3.38 -10.75 -6.47
C THR A 27 3.08 -9.25 -6.49
N ALA A 28 3.48 -8.59 -7.59
CA ALA A 28 3.18 -7.19 -7.83
C ALA A 28 1.66 -6.89 -7.79
N ILE A 29 0.86 -7.79 -8.36
CA ILE A 29 -0.60 -7.64 -8.39
C ILE A 29 -1.20 -7.68 -6.99
N GLU A 30 -0.73 -8.56 -6.10
CA GLU A 30 -1.19 -8.63 -4.71
C GLU A 30 -0.84 -7.36 -3.93
N ALA A 31 0.38 -6.84 -4.10
CA ALA A 31 0.80 -5.60 -3.46
C ALA A 31 -0.06 -4.42 -3.91
N LEU A 32 -0.31 -4.31 -5.22
CA LEU A 32 -1.12 -3.25 -5.79
C LEU A 32 -2.60 -3.35 -5.41
N ARG A 33 -3.20 -4.55 -5.41
CA ARG A 33 -4.58 -4.75 -4.91
C ARG A 33 -4.71 -4.30 -3.46
N ARG A 34 -3.76 -4.71 -2.61
CA ARG A 34 -3.75 -4.31 -1.19
C ARG A 34 -3.67 -2.80 -1.01
N MET A 35 -2.86 -2.12 -1.83
CA MET A 35 -2.80 -0.66 -1.88
C MET A 35 -4.13 -0.03 -2.31
N ASP A 36 -4.80 -0.60 -3.31
CA ASP A 36 -6.07 -0.08 -3.82
C ASP A 36 -7.20 -0.27 -2.80
N ASP A 37 -7.36 -1.49 -2.29
CA ASP A 37 -8.35 -1.85 -1.27
C ASP A 37 -8.17 -1.03 0.01
N GLY A 38 -6.91 -0.81 0.42
CA GLY A 38 -6.57 -0.07 1.63
C GLY A 38 -6.53 1.45 1.46
N GLY A 39 -6.65 1.98 0.24
CA GLY A 39 -6.61 3.42 -0.03
C GLY A 39 -5.26 4.08 0.24
N TYR A 40 -4.17 3.31 0.28
CA TYR A 40 -2.80 3.81 0.51
C TYR A 40 -1.88 3.46 -0.66
N ARG A 41 -0.70 4.08 -0.73
CA ARG A 41 0.19 3.99 -1.91
C ARG A 41 1.53 3.34 -1.67
N HIS A 42 1.79 2.93 -0.43
CA HIS A 42 3.04 2.30 -0.03
C HIS A 42 2.73 1.13 0.87
N LEU A 43 3.55 0.08 0.78
CA LEU A 43 3.39 -1.12 1.57
C LEU A 43 4.76 -1.59 2.07
N PRO A 44 4.95 -1.74 3.38
CA PRO A 44 6.14 -2.39 3.93
C PRO A 44 6.19 -3.86 3.53
N ILE A 45 7.38 -4.32 3.16
CA ILE A 45 7.70 -5.73 2.93
C ILE A 45 8.31 -6.27 4.22
N VAL A 46 7.70 -7.30 4.81
CA VAL A 46 8.11 -7.89 6.08
C VAL A 46 8.43 -9.37 5.91
N GLU A 47 9.56 -9.78 6.47
CA GLU A 47 9.99 -11.17 6.55
C GLU A 47 10.47 -11.48 7.98
N HIS A 48 10.00 -12.56 8.58
CA HIS A 48 10.37 -12.96 9.95
C HIS A 48 10.23 -11.82 10.99
N GLY A 49 9.17 -11.01 10.86
CA GLY A 49 8.89 -9.88 11.76
C GLY A 49 9.79 -8.66 11.57
N ARG A 50 10.63 -8.63 10.53
CA ARG A 50 11.49 -7.49 10.20
C ARG A 50 11.07 -6.85 8.89
N VAL A 51 11.10 -5.52 8.83
CA VAL A 51 10.95 -4.79 7.58
C VAL A 51 12.20 -4.99 6.74
N VAL A 52 12.03 -5.58 5.55
CA VAL A 52 13.12 -5.83 4.59
C VAL A 52 13.07 -4.90 3.38
N GLY A 53 11.98 -4.14 3.22
CA GLY A 53 11.84 -3.13 2.18
C GLY A 53 10.51 -2.40 2.24
N ILE A 54 10.32 -1.50 1.27
CA ILE A 54 9.06 -0.80 1.03
C ILE A 54 8.82 -0.80 -0.47
N VAL A 55 7.57 -0.98 -0.88
CA VAL A 55 7.16 -0.83 -2.27
C VAL A 55 6.07 0.22 -2.38
N SER A 56 6.10 0.99 -3.47
CA SER A 56 5.13 2.03 -3.79
C SER A 56 4.34 1.66 -5.04
N ARG A 57 3.13 2.23 -5.21
CA ARG A 57 2.39 2.13 -6.48
C ARG A 57 3.22 2.58 -7.69
N ARG A 58 4.24 3.42 -7.52
CA ARG A 58 5.09 3.92 -8.62
C ARG A 58 6.18 2.94 -9.03
N ASP A 59 6.51 1.98 -8.18
CA ASP A 59 7.58 1.01 -8.45
C ASP A 59 7.15 -0.03 -9.48
N PHE A 60 5.82 -0.17 -9.67
CA PHE A 60 5.23 -1.05 -10.67
C PHE A 60 5.04 -0.33 -12.01
N HIS A 61 5.31 -1.03 -13.10
CA HIS A 61 5.21 -0.52 -14.46
C HIS A 61 3.76 -0.59 -14.97
N GLY A 62 3.56 -0.14 -16.22
CA GLY A 62 2.23 -0.03 -16.83
C GLY A 62 1.51 -1.37 -16.96
N ASP A 63 2.23 -2.46 -17.21
CA ASP A 63 1.63 -3.78 -17.47
C ASP A 63 0.97 -4.39 -16.23
N GLU A 64 1.52 -4.17 -15.04
CA GLU A 64 0.89 -4.63 -13.79
C GLU A 64 -0.31 -3.78 -13.39
N LYS A 65 -0.25 -2.47 -13.67
CA LYS A 65 -1.36 -1.53 -13.42
C LYS A 65 -2.54 -1.78 -14.34
N ALA A 66 -2.28 -1.99 -15.63
CA ALA A 66 -3.31 -2.28 -16.61
C ALA A 66 -4.12 -3.54 -16.24
N ARG A 67 -3.45 -4.59 -15.73
CA ARG A 67 -4.13 -5.80 -15.25
C ARG A 67 -5.08 -5.54 -14.08
N LEU A 68 -4.75 -4.63 -13.18
CA LEU A 68 -5.63 -4.27 -12.06
C LEU A 68 -6.80 -3.43 -12.51
N ASP A 69 -6.52 -2.45 -13.37
CA ASP A 69 -7.54 -1.56 -13.90
C ASP A 69 -8.60 -2.37 -14.65
N ASP A 70 -8.16 -3.35 -15.46
CA ASP A 70 -9.03 -4.31 -16.15
C ASP A 70 -9.92 -5.10 -15.17
N GLU A 71 -9.35 -5.63 -14.08
CA GLU A 71 -10.12 -6.36 -13.06
C GLU A 71 -11.14 -5.46 -12.37
N SER A 72 -10.71 -4.30 -11.88
CA SER A 72 -11.57 -3.33 -11.19
C SER A 72 -12.72 -2.85 -12.08
N ASP A 73 -12.48 -2.68 -13.38
CA ASP A 73 -13.52 -2.27 -14.34
C ASP A 73 -14.48 -3.40 -14.70
N LEU A 74 -14.05 -4.66 -14.64
CA LEU A 74 -14.94 -5.81 -14.77
C LEU A 74 -15.93 -5.88 -13.60
N TRP A 75 -15.45 -5.70 -12.36
CA TRP A 75 -16.30 -5.73 -11.16
C TRP A 75 -17.34 -4.59 -11.15
N LYS A 76 -17.01 -3.40 -11.68
CA LYS A 76 -17.96 -2.29 -11.82
C LYS A 76 -19.07 -2.53 -12.85
N LYS A 77 -18.84 -3.40 -13.85
CA LYS A 77 -19.82 -3.66 -14.93
C LYS A 77 -20.89 -4.69 -14.56
N ILE A 78 -20.66 -5.45 -13.50
CA ILE A 78 -21.57 -6.50 -13.01
C ILE A 78 -22.35 -6.09 -11.75
N GLY A 79 -22.03 -4.94 -11.16
CA GLY A 79 -22.84 -4.27 -10.13
C GLY A 79 -23.78 -3.25 -10.75
#